data_AF-S4X0A2-F1
#
_entry.id   AF-S4X0A2-F1
#
_cell.length_a   1.000
_cell.length_b   1.000
_cell.length_c   1.000
_cell.angle_alpha   90.00
_cell.angle_beta   90.00
_cell.angle_gamma   90.00
#
_symmetry.space_group_name_H-M   'P 1'
#
loop_
_entity.id
_entity.type
_entity.pdbx_description
1 polymer ?
#
loop_
_entity_poly.entity_id
_entity_poly.type
_entity_poly.pdbx_seq_one_letter_code
_entity_poly.pdbx_strand_id
1 'polypeptide(L)'
;FPGQGGQWAGCGCELYDAEPVFRRAIDAVEAHWREHSDISLREACFRATQAELNEVQLAQPVIYMIQCALVELFKTWGVYPDGVVGHSSGEIAAA
;
A
#
# COMPACT_ATOMS: atom_id res chain seq x y z
N PHE A 1 -1.98 -11.91 0.48
CA PHE A 1 -2.43 -10.50 0.50
C PHE A 1 -3.70 -10.39 1.35
N PRO A 2 -3.65 -9.85 2.59
CA PRO A 2 -4.84 -9.68 3.41
C PRO A 2 -5.74 -8.54 2.88
N GLY A 3 -7.03 -8.59 3.21
CA GLY A 3 -7.95 -7.46 3.00
C GLY A 3 -7.76 -6.35 4.04
N GLN A 4 -8.73 -5.44 4.12
CA GLN A 4 -8.76 -4.38 5.14
C GLN A 4 -8.59 -4.91 6.57
N GLY A 5 -7.83 -4.19 7.39
CA GLY A 5 -7.62 -4.44 8.82
C GLY A 5 -6.15 -4.46 9.24
N GLY A 6 -5.22 -4.61 8.29
CA GLY A 6 -3.78 -4.61 8.56
C GLY A 6 -3.10 -3.24 8.53
N GLN A 7 -3.82 -2.19 8.13
CA GLN A 7 -3.30 -0.83 8.06
C GLN A 7 -3.20 -0.19 9.45
N TRP A 8 -2.14 0.58 9.67
CA TRP A 8 -1.92 1.38 10.88
C TRP A 8 -1.37 2.76 10.52
N ALA A 9 -1.69 3.78 11.33
CA ALA A 9 -1.30 5.16 11.06
C ALA A 9 0.23 5.31 11.00
N GLY A 10 0.76 5.75 9.85
CA GLY A 10 2.20 5.85 9.61
C GLY A 10 2.84 4.59 9.03
N CYS A 11 2.05 3.58 8.63
CA CYS A 11 2.61 2.38 8.02
C CYS A 11 3.38 2.72 6.73
N GLY A 12 4.55 2.10 6.58
CA GLY A 12 5.40 2.33 5.41
C GLY A 12 6.22 3.62 5.39
N CYS A 13 6.07 4.55 6.35
CA CYS A 13 6.87 5.79 6.40
C CYS A 13 8.38 5.52 6.41
N GLU A 14 8.85 4.68 7.32
CA GLU A 14 10.28 4.39 7.46
C GLU A 14 10.85 3.71 6.21
N LEU A 15 10.09 2.79 5.60
CA LEU A 15 10.47 2.14 4.34
C LEU A 15 10.45 3.14 3.17
N TYR A 16 9.51 4.08 3.15
CA TYR A 16 9.47 5.13 2.14
C TYR A 16 10.70 6.03 2.18
N ASP A 17 11.23 6.31 3.38
CA ASP A 17 12.44 7.10 3.54
C ASP A 17 13.70 6.29 3.19
N ALA A 18 13.78 5.04 3.67
CA ALA A 18 14.98 4.21 3.60
C ALA A 18 15.14 3.45 2.27
N GLU A 19 14.05 3.00 1.64
CA GLU A 19 14.09 2.05 0.52
C GLU A 19 13.64 2.69 -0.80
N PRO A 20 14.56 3.01 -1.74
CA PRO A 20 14.22 3.70 -2.98
C PRO A 20 13.22 2.96 -3.86
N VAL A 21 13.20 1.63 -3.82
CA VAL A 21 12.28 0.79 -4.62
C VAL A 21 10.87 0.87 -4.05
N PHE A 22 10.75 0.72 -2.73
CA PHE A 22 9.48 0.89 -2.02
C PHE A 22 8.90 2.28 -2.28
N ARG A 23 9.72 3.33 -2.12
CA ARG A 23 9.34 4.72 -2.42
C ARG A 23 8.79 4.89 -3.83
N ARG A 24 9.49 4.38 -4.85
CA ARG A 24 9.03 4.46 -6.25
C ARG A 24 7.70 3.75 -6.47
N ALA A 25 7.49 2.61 -5.85
CA ALA A 25 6.23 1.88 -5.96
C ALA A 25 5.07 2.66 -5.30
N ILE A 26 5.28 3.24 -4.12
CA ILE A 26 4.31 4.14 -3.47
C ILE A 26 3.99 5.34 -4.37
N ASP A 27 5.02 6.01 -4.90
CA ASP A 27 4.84 7.20 -5.74
C ASP A 27 4.11 6.86 -7.06
N ALA A 28 4.33 5.68 -7.63
CA ALA A 28 3.62 5.22 -8.82
C ALA A 28 2.12 4.97 -8.54
N VAL A 29 1.80 4.32 -7.42
CA VAL A 29 0.40 4.10 -7.00
C VAL A 29 -0.28 5.43 -6.67
N GLU A 30 0.40 6.32 -5.93
CA GLU A 30 -0.11 7.67 -5.64
C GLU A 30 -0.40 8.43 -6.94
N ALA A 31 0.54 8.45 -7.90
CA ALA A 31 0.35 9.16 -9.16
C ALA A 31 -0.89 8.68 -9.93
N HIS A 32 -1.08 7.36 -10.03
CA HIS A 32 -2.26 6.79 -10.69
C HIS A 32 -3.55 7.07 -9.91
N TRP A 33 -3.51 6.96 -8.58
CA TRP A 33 -4.65 7.29 -7.72
C TRP A 33 -5.11 8.74 -7.90
N ARG A 34 -4.17 9.68 -8.05
CA ARG A 34 -4.47 11.11 -8.27
C ARG A 34 -5.22 11.41 -9.56
N GLU A 35 -5.23 10.49 -10.53
CA GLU A 35 -6.04 10.62 -11.74
C GLU A 35 -7.54 10.45 -11.46
N HIS A 36 -7.90 9.86 -10.32
CA HIS A 36 -9.27 9.49 -9.97
C HIS A 36 -9.76 10.08 -8.63
N SER A 37 -8.88 10.71 -7.85
CA SER A 37 -9.19 11.19 -6.51
C SER A 37 -8.35 12.38 -6.08
N ASP A 38 -9.00 13.35 -5.43
CA ASP A 38 -8.36 14.53 -4.83
C ASP A 38 -7.68 14.24 -3.48
N ILE A 39 -7.82 13.03 -2.95
CA ILE A 39 -7.20 12.60 -1.68
C ILE A 39 -5.82 12.01 -1.94
N SER A 40 -4.81 12.37 -1.14
CA SER A 40 -3.50 11.69 -1.17
C SER A 40 -3.60 10.38 -0.44
N LEU A 41 -3.31 9.25 -1.08
CA LEU A 41 -3.16 8.00 -0.35
C LEU A 41 -1.89 8.02 0.49
N ARG A 42 -0.79 8.52 -0.07
CA ARG A 42 0.48 8.63 0.64
C ARG A 42 0.37 9.53 1.87
N GLU A 43 -0.22 10.72 1.75
CA GLU A 43 -0.39 11.60 2.90
C GLU A 43 -1.35 11.00 3.93
N ALA A 44 -2.47 10.41 3.49
CA ALA A 44 -3.40 9.75 4.40
C ALA A 44 -2.73 8.60 5.16
N CYS A 45 -1.98 7.75 4.45
CA CYS A 45 -1.22 6.65 5.05
C CYS A 45 -0.25 7.13 6.13
N PHE A 46 0.43 8.26 5.87
CA PHE A 46 1.52 8.73 6.72
C PHE A 46 1.08 9.66 7.86
N ARG A 47 -0.05 10.34 7.71
CA ARG A 47 -0.44 11.45 8.61
C ARG A 47 -1.87 11.37 9.14
N ALA A 48 -2.75 10.56 8.56
CA ALA A 48 -4.11 10.44 9.07
C ALA A 48 -4.11 9.75 10.44
N THR A 49 -5.14 10.06 11.23
CA THR A 49 -5.40 9.33 12.47
C THR A 49 -5.79 7.88 12.15
N GLN A 50 -5.61 6.97 13.11
CA GLN A 50 -6.04 5.58 12.93
C GLN A 50 -7.55 5.47 12.65
N ALA A 51 -8.37 6.36 13.23
CA ALA A 51 -9.80 6.37 13.01
C ALA A 51 -10.14 6.68 11.54
N GLU A 52 -9.55 7.72 10.96
CA GLU A 52 -9.71 8.06 9.54
C GLU A 52 -9.20 6.92 8.64
N LEU A 53 -8.04 6.34 8.99
CA LEU A 53 -7.44 5.25 8.21
C LEU A 53 -8.25 3.94 8.28
N ASN A 54 -9.11 3.78 9.27
CA ASN A 54 -10.00 2.63 9.41
C ASN A 54 -11.27 2.74 8.56
N GLU A 55 -11.56 3.94 8.08
CA GLU A 55 -12.66 4.13 7.13
C GLU A 55 -12.36 3.43 5.81
N VAL A 56 -13.36 2.75 5.26
CA VAL A 56 -13.19 1.82 4.12
C VAL A 56 -12.53 2.49 2.90
N GLN A 57 -12.89 3.74 2.63
CA GLN A 57 -12.37 4.55 1.53
C GLN A 57 -10.86 4.85 1.62
N LEU A 58 -10.25 4.76 2.80
CA LEU A 58 -8.80 4.89 2.99
C LEU A 58 -8.16 3.54 3.26
N ALA A 59 -8.79 2.71 4.10
CA ALA A 59 -8.23 1.44 4.53
C ALA A 59 -7.87 0.51 3.37
N GLN A 60 -8.77 0.35 2.41
CA GLN A 60 -8.56 -0.54 1.26
C GLN A 60 -7.47 -0.04 0.31
N PRO A 61 -7.50 1.21 -0.19
CA PRO A 61 -6.46 1.67 -1.11
C PRO A 61 -5.09 1.84 -0.42
N VAL A 62 -5.05 2.21 0.86
CA VAL A 62 -3.78 2.26 1.61
C VAL A 62 -3.15 0.89 1.75
N ILE A 63 -3.93 -0.14 2.15
CA ILE A 63 -3.35 -1.47 2.31
C ILE A 63 -2.93 -2.08 0.97
N TYR A 64 -3.67 -1.80 -0.12
CA TYR A 64 -3.26 -2.15 -1.48
C TYR A 64 -1.91 -1.52 -1.84
N MET A 65 -1.78 -0.20 -1.67
CA MET A 65 -0.56 0.56 -1.96
C MET A 65 0.65 -0.01 -1.22
N ILE A 66 0.51 -0.29 0.08
CA ILE A 66 1.58 -0.88 0.90
C ILE A 66 1.94 -2.29 0.42
N GLN A 67 0.94 -3.14 0.13
CA GLN A 67 1.18 -4.51 -0.33
C GLN A 67 1.93 -4.55 -1.67
N CYS A 68 1.55 -3.71 -2.63
CA CYS A 68 2.25 -3.59 -3.91
C CYS A 68 3.70 -3.12 -3.72
N ALA A 69 3.92 -2.12 -2.87
CA ALA A 69 5.26 -1.60 -2.60
C ALA A 69 6.17 -2.63 -1.90
N LEU A 70 5.61 -3.44 -0.98
CA LEU A 70 6.34 -4.54 -0.35
C LEU A 70 6.72 -5.63 -1.34
N VAL A 71 5.84 -5.98 -2.29
CA VAL A 71 6.15 -6.96 -3.34
C VAL A 71 7.31 -6.46 -4.21
N GLU A 72 7.30 -5.20 -4.62
CA GLU A 72 8.40 -4.62 -5.40
C GLU A 72 9.72 -4.65 -4.62
N LEU A 73 9.69 -4.38 -3.31
CA LEU A 73 10.86 -4.51 -2.45
C LEU A 73 11.35 -5.96 -2.36
N PHE A 74 10.46 -6.94 -2.14
CA PHE A 74 10.82 -8.36 -2.04
C PHE A 74 11.46 -8.91 -3.32
N LYS A 75 11.02 -8.47 -4.50
CA LYS A 75 11.64 -8.84 -5.78
C LYS A 75 13.11 -8.46 -5.82
N THR A 76 13.50 -7.34 -5.22
CA THR A 76 14.91 -6.91 -5.15
C THR A 76 15.78 -7.82 -4.28
N TRP A 77 15.16 -8.54 -3.35
CA TRP A 77 15.82 -9.54 -2.52
C TRP A 77 15.82 -10.93 -3.16
N GLY A 78 15.35 -11.04 -4.41
CA GLY A 78 15.27 -12.30 -5.14
C GLY A 78 14.06 -13.17 -4.75
N VAL A 79 13.09 -12.62 -4.01
CA VAL A 79 11.88 -13.34 -3.61
C VAL A 79 10.78 -13.12 -4.64
N TYR A 80 10.42 -14.19 -5.35
CA TYR A 80 9.36 -14.19 -6.37
C TYR A 80 8.30 -15.24 -5.99
N PRO A 81 7.01 -14.88 -5.95
CA PRO A 81 5.97 -15.84 -5.65
C PRO A 81 5.69 -16.77 -6.83
N ASP A 82 5.73 -18.10 -6.62
CA ASP A 82 5.25 -19.10 -7.59
C ASP A 82 3.72 -19.19 -7.64
N GLY A 83 3.04 -18.61 -6.65
CA GLY A 83 1.59 -18.50 -6.57
C GLY A 83 1.18 -17.43 -5.56
N VAL A 84 -0.01 -16.86 -5.75
CA VAL A 84 -0.53 -15.75 -4.94
C VAL A 84 -1.94 -16.07 -4.47
N VAL A 85 -2.27 -15.65 -3.25
CA VAL A 85 -3.61 -15.75 -2.66
C VAL A 85 -3.94 -14.43 -2.00
N GLY A 86 -5.14 -13.92 -2.29
CA GLY A 86 -5.72 -12.77 -1.61
C GLY A 86 -6.89 -13.20 -0.74
N HIS A 87 -7.23 -12.35 0.23
CA HIS A 87 -8.45 -12.50 1.01
C HIS A 87 -9.32 -11.26 0.83
N SER A 88 -10.53 -11.41 0.27
CA SER A 88 -11.45 -10.30 0.00
C SER A 88 -10.77 -9.21 -0.86
N SER A 89 -10.79 -7.94 -0.47
CA SER A 89 -10.12 -6.86 -1.22
C SER A 89 -8.61 -7.06 -1.42
N GLY A 90 -7.97 -7.91 -0.62
CA GLY A 90 -6.57 -8.31 -0.81
C GLY A 90 -6.31 -9.10 -2.10
N GLU A 91 -7.35 -9.68 -2.73
CA GLU A 91 -7.22 -10.31 -4.06
C GLU A 91 -6.83 -9.30 -5.14
N ILE A 92 -7.20 -8.03 -4.99
CA ILE A 92 -6.84 -6.96 -5.95
C ILE A 92 -5.32 -6.72 -5.94
N ALA A 93 -4.67 -6.78 -4.78
CA ALA A 93 -3.21 -6.66 -4.69
C ALA A 93 -2.48 -7.95 -5.11
N ALA A 94 -3.17 -9.10 -5.04
CA ALA A 94 -2.61 -10.38 -5.43
C ALA A 94 -2.59 -10.58 -6.95
N ALA A 95 -3.60 -10.05 -7.66
CA ALA A 95 -3.78 -10.16 -9.11
C ALA A 95 -2.81 -9.29 -9.91
#